data_AF-A0A0T2II46-F1
#
_entry.id   AF-A0A0T2II46-F1
#
_cell.length_a   1.000
_cell.length_b   1.000
_cell.length_c   1.000
_cell.angle_alpha   90.00
_cell.angle_beta   90.00
_cell.angle_gamma   90.00
#
_symmetry.space_group_name_H-M   'P 1'
#
loop_
_entity.id
_entity.type
_entity.pdbx_description
1 polymer ?
#
loop_
_entity_poly.entity_id
_entity_poly.type
_entity_poly.pdbx_seq_one_letter_code
_entity_poly.pdbx_strand_id
1 'polypeptide(L)'
;MLNRFVFMFAGAVLGAVLLTIVASATTAPVTLVRTRRFARRQELLVTSSNGPLVVRALAVTHRWRVLGLTTGLVLGVLWALRDARLTISFSAGFLGWFVGAVVAEWRLAGLPVEGGRRTASLTRRTVRGYLRMDSTVLLALACLALAGLAVAVVARSDGDGAVVAQAAAWLLVAALGLGALWATLLRVVSRPQPGSSAELVAADDALRARSANVLAGSAIVAAGYPAASLLTLMADPASTDSVSAWGAASLTCLVATVVVGWLVAVRRSPVRTRPAADVVATSPGVAP
;
A
#
# COMPACT_ATOMS: atom_id res chain seq x y z
N MET A 1 -39.79 14.43 -6.99
CA MET A 1 -39.45 13.15 -7.65
C MET A 1 -38.28 13.29 -8.64
N LEU A 2 -38.19 14.36 -9.42
CA LEU A 2 -37.13 14.59 -10.42
C LEU A 2 -35.70 14.44 -9.87
N ASN A 3 -35.38 15.04 -8.71
CA ASN A 3 -34.03 14.96 -8.12
C ASN A 3 -33.58 13.51 -7.84
N ARG A 4 -34.48 12.66 -7.32
CA ARG A 4 -34.16 11.24 -7.07
C ARG A 4 -33.83 10.49 -8.36
N PHE A 5 -34.55 10.78 -9.44
CA PHE A 5 -34.31 10.16 -10.75
C PHE A 5 -32.95 10.58 -11.32
N VAL A 6 -32.61 11.86 -11.22
CA VAL A 6 -31.30 12.39 -11.65
C VAL A 6 -30.17 11.75 -10.85
N PHE A 7 -30.30 11.62 -9.53
CA PHE A 7 -29.28 10.95 -8.70
C PHE A 7 -29.12 9.46 -9.05
N MET A 8 -30.23 8.74 -9.29
CA MET A 8 -30.16 7.33 -9.70
C MET A 8 -29.49 7.17 -11.07
N PHE A 9 -29.84 8.03 -12.04
CA PHE A 9 -29.24 7.99 -13.37
C PHE A 9 -27.74 8.33 -13.33
N ALA A 10 -27.37 9.40 -12.63
CA ALA A 10 -25.96 9.78 -12.45
C ALA A 10 -25.15 8.68 -11.74
N GLY A 11 -25.73 8.04 -10.71
CA GLY A 11 -25.13 6.90 -10.04
C GLY A 11 -24.93 5.69 -10.96
N ALA A 12 -25.92 5.39 -11.82
CA ALA A 12 -25.83 4.30 -12.79
C ALA A 12 -24.75 4.55 -13.86
N VAL A 13 -24.71 5.76 -14.43
CA VAL A 13 -23.68 6.16 -15.41
C VAL A 13 -22.29 6.10 -14.78
N LEU A 14 -22.13 6.65 -13.57
CA LEU A 14 -20.85 6.61 -12.85
C LEU A 14 -20.43 5.16 -12.55
N GLY A 15 -21.36 4.32 -12.11
CA GLY A 15 -21.14 2.89 -11.89
C GLY A 15 -20.66 2.18 -13.16
N ALA A 16 -21.30 2.44 -14.30
CA ALA A 16 -20.90 1.89 -15.60
C ALA A 16 -19.49 2.33 -16.00
N VAL A 17 -19.18 3.63 -15.90
CA VAL A 17 -17.84 4.17 -16.18
C VAL A 17 -16.78 3.51 -15.28
N LEU A 18 -17.06 3.36 -13.99
CA LEU A 18 -16.15 2.72 -13.04
C LEU A 18 -15.94 1.25 -13.36
N LEU A 19 -16.98 0.51 -13.73
CA LEU A 19 -16.87 -0.88 -14.19
C LEU A 19 -16.00 -0.99 -15.45
N THR A 20 -16.14 -0.07 -16.40
CA THR A 20 -15.30 -0.03 -17.60
C THR A 20 -13.83 0.28 -17.26
N ILE A 21 -13.57 1.21 -16.34
CA ILE A 21 -12.21 1.51 -15.86
C ILE A 21 -11.62 0.28 -15.16
N VAL A 22 -12.39 -0.41 -14.32
CA VAL A 22 -11.99 -1.66 -13.67
C VAL A 22 -11.66 -2.75 -14.69
N ALA A 23 -12.52 -2.98 -15.68
CA ALA A 23 -12.34 -4.00 -16.71
C ALA A 23 -11.08 -3.71 -17.57
N SER A 24 -10.86 -2.46 -17.96
CA SER A 24 -9.68 -2.05 -18.73
C SER A 24 -8.39 -2.16 -17.90
N ALA A 25 -8.40 -1.73 -16.64
CA ALA A 25 -7.23 -1.78 -15.77
C ALA A 25 -6.82 -3.22 -15.40
N THR A 26 -7.78 -4.13 -15.31
CA THR A 26 -7.52 -5.54 -14.99
C THR A 26 -6.96 -6.34 -16.17
N THR A 27 -7.25 -5.92 -17.40
CA THR A 27 -6.82 -6.60 -18.63
C THR A 27 -5.54 -6.01 -19.22
N ALA A 28 -5.18 -4.77 -18.86
CA ALA A 28 -4.01 -4.09 -19.42
C ALA A 28 -2.69 -4.89 -19.25
N PRO A 29 -1.92 -5.09 -20.33
CA PRO A 29 -0.62 -5.76 -20.27
C PRO A 29 0.41 -4.87 -19.55
N VAL A 30 1.42 -5.49 -18.94
CA VAL A 30 2.54 -4.76 -18.32
C VAL A 30 3.40 -4.17 -19.44
N THR A 31 3.51 -2.85 -19.46
CA THR A 31 4.32 -2.14 -20.46
C THR A 31 5.82 -2.36 -20.23
N LEU A 32 6.60 -2.44 -21.32
CA LEU A 32 8.07 -2.56 -21.26
C LEU A 32 8.70 -1.41 -20.46
N VAL A 33 8.14 -0.20 -20.57
CA VAL A 33 8.57 0.99 -19.81
C VAL A 33 8.51 0.74 -18.30
N ARG A 34 7.46 0.08 -17.81
CA ARG A 34 7.28 -0.23 -16.40
C ARG A 34 8.29 -1.27 -15.91
N THR A 35 8.53 -2.31 -16.70
CA THR A 35 9.54 -3.33 -16.39
C THR A 35 10.95 -2.72 -16.36
N ARG A 36 11.31 -1.89 -17.35
CA ARG A 36 12.59 -1.15 -17.37
C ARG A 36 12.74 -0.21 -16.19
N ARG A 37 11.68 0.53 -15.82
CA ARG A 37 11.69 1.42 -14.65
C ARG A 37 11.87 0.66 -13.34
N PHE A 38 11.27 -0.53 -13.23
CA PHE A 38 11.45 -1.42 -12.08
C PHE A 38 12.89 -1.93 -12.03
N ALA A 39 13.39 -2.49 -13.13
CA ALA A 39 14.77 -2.99 -13.26
C ALA A 39 15.79 -1.92 -12.86
N ARG A 40 15.68 -0.71 -13.42
CA ARG A 40 16.56 0.42 -13.10
C ARG A 40 16.47 0.85 -11.64
N ARG A 41 15.28 0.83 -11.03
CA ARG A 41 15.09 1.26 -9.63
C ARG A 41 15.64 0.24 -8.63
N GLN A 42 15.57 -1.05 -8.97
CA GLN A 42 16.06 -2.14 -8.11
C GLN A 42 17.46 -2.61 -8.51
N GLU A 43 18.11 -1.95 -9.48
CA GLU A 43 19.42 -2.33 -10.01
C GLU A 43 19.48 -3.81 -10.44
N LEU A 44 18.37 -4.30 -11.00
CA LEU A 44 18.17 -5.69 -11.39
C LEU A 44 18.44 -5.85 -12.89
N LEU A 45 19.38 -6.71 -13.26
CA LEU A 45 19.54 -7.18 -14.63
C LEU A 45 18.37 -8.11 -14.99
N VAL A 46 17.53 -7.69 -15.93
CA VAL A 46 16.42 -8.52 -16.42
C VAL A 46 16.91 -9.39 -17.56
N THR A 47 16.90 -10.71 -17.34
CA THR A 47 17.33 -11.73 -18.29
C THR A 47 16.14 -12.54 -18.80
N SER A 48 16.38 -13.43 -19.76
CA SER A 48 15.36 -14.40 -20.20
C SER A 48 14.92 -15.34 -19.07
N SER A 49 15.77 -15.57 -18.06
CA SER A 49 15.50 -16.45 -16.93
C SER A 49 14.53 -15.82 -15.92
N ASN A 50 14.76 -14.54 -15.55
CA ASN A 50 14.01 -13.88 -14.48
C ASN A 50 12.89 -12.93 -14.97
N GLY A 51 12.91 -12.57 -16.26
CA GLY A 51 11.94 -11.66 -16.87
C GLY A 51 10.48 -12.08 -16.69
N PRO A 52 10.10 -13.35 -16.99
CA PRO A 52 8.73 -13.82 -16.81
C PRO A 52 8.21 -13.69 -15.37
N LEU A 53 9.06 -14.00 -14.37
CA LEU A 53 8.72 -13.85 -12.95
C LEU A 53 8.43 -12.38 -12.60
N VAL A 54 9.30 -11.47 -13.02
CA VAL A 54 9.14 -10.02 -12.76
C VAL A 54 7.88 -9.49 -13.43
N VAL A 55 7.65 -9.80 -14.72
CA VAL A 55 6.47 -9.34 -15.46
C VAL A 55 5.18 -9.85 -14.83
N ARG A 56 5.11 -11.14 -14.48
CA ARG A 56 3.94 -11.74 -13.83
C ARG A 56 3.66 -11.09 -12.47
N ALA A 57 4.68 -10.89 -11.64
CA ALA A 57 4.52 -10.25 -10.34
C ALA A 57 4.06 -8.79 -10.46
N LEU A 58 4.61 -8.04 -11.43
CA LEU A 58 4.21 -6.67 -11.73
C LEU A 58 2.76 -6.60 -12.23
N ALA A 59 2.32 -7.56 -13.04
CA ALA A 59 0.95 -7.64 -13.53
C ALA A 59 -0.04 -7.86 -12.38
N VAL A 60 0.20 -8.89 -11.55
CA VAL A 60 -0.66 -9.21 -10.40
C VAL A 60 -0.75 -8.03 -9.44
N THR A 61 0.40 -7.46 -9.04
CA THR A 61 0.41 -6.34 -8.10
C THR A 61 -0.24 -5.07 -8.67
N HIS A 62 -0.12 -4.82 -9.97
CA HIS A 62 -0.80 -3.69 -10.59
C HIS A 62 -2.32 -3.86 -10.57
N ARG A 63 -2.81 -5.00 -11.05
CA ARG A 63 -4.25 -5.26 -11.20
C ARG A 63 -4.97 -5.10 -9.87
N TRP A 64 -4.47 -5.75 -8.82
CA TRP A 64 -5.10 -5.71 -7.49
C TRP A 64 -5.03 -4.34 -6.82
N ARG A 65 -3.95 -3.56 -7.02
CA ARG A 65 -3.85 -2.20 -6.47
C ARG A 65 -4.79 -1.23 -7.18
N VAL A 66 -4.91 -1.31 -8.50
CA VAL A 66 -5.85 -0.49 -9.26
C VAL A 66 -7.28 -0.87 -8.89
N LEU A 67 -7.60 -2.17 -8.84
CA LEU A 67 -8.89 -2.67 -8.36
C LEU A 67 -9.24 -2.13 -6.97
N GLY A 68 -8.29 -2.20 -6.04
CA GLY A 68 -8.48 -1.66 -4.70
C GLY A 68 -8.81 -0.16 -4.72
N LEU A 69 -8.03 0.63 -5.43
CA LEU A 69 -8.25 2.08 -5.57
C LEU A 69 -9.61 2.40 -6.19
N THR A 70 -9.95 1.75 -7.30
CA THR A 70 -11.23 1.98 -7.98
C THR A 70 -12.40 1.59 -7.09
N THR A 71 -12.34 0.44 -6.42
CA THR A 71 -13.39 0.01 -5.48
C THR A 71 -13.52 0.98 -4.32
N GLY A 72 -12.39 1.45 -3.77
CA GLY A 72 -12.39 2.46 -2.71
C GLY A 72 -13.05 3.77 -3.14
N LEU A 73 -12.75 4.27 -4.34
CA LEU A 73 -13.38 5.46 -4.90
C LEU A 73 -14.88 5.25 -5.16
N VAL A 74 -15.28 4.12 -5.72
CA VAL A 74 -16.69 3.75 -5.94
C VAL A 74 -17.45 3.80 -4.62
N LEU A 75 -16.94 3.10 -3.60
CA LEU A 75 -17.57 3.06 -2.27
C LEU A 75 -17.62 4.45 -1.64
N GLY A 76 -16.59 5.26 -1.80
CA GLY A 76 -16.57 6.65 -1.34
C GLY A 76 -17.65 7.51 -1.99
N VAL A 77 -17.87 7.37 -3.30
CA VAL A 77 -18.94 8.10 -3.99
C VAL A 77 -20.32 7.57 -3.62
N LEU A 78 -20.51 6.25 -3.54
CA LEU A 78 -21.78 5.66 -3.11
C LEU A 78 -22.14 6.12 -1.69
N TRP A 79 -21.16 6.22 -0.80
CA TRP A 79 -21.35 6.77 0.54
C TRP A 79 -21.73 8.25 0.49
N ALA A 80 -21.04 9.08 -0.29
CA ALA A 80 -21.37 10.50 -0.42
C ALA A 80 -22.79 10.72 -0.98
N LEU A 81 -23.20 9.91 -1.98
CA LEU A 81 -24.53 9.97 -2.58
C LEU A 81 -25.64 9.62 -1.58
N ARG A 82 -25.38 8.72 -0.63
CA ARG A 82 -26.32 8.41 0.47
C ARG A 82 -26.63 9.66 1.29
N ASP A 83 -25.64 10.53 1.48
CA ASP A 83 -25.77 11.80 2.21
C ASP A 83 -26.18 12.98 1.30
N ALA A 84 -26.63 12.69 0.07
CA ALA A 84 -26.99 13.66 -0.97
C ALA A 84 -25.85 14.65 -1.33
N ARG A 85 -24.59 14.21 -1.20
CA ARG A 85 -23.39 14.98 -1.55
C ARG A 85 -22.65 14.32 -2.70
N LEU A 86 -22.21 15.10 -3.68
CA LEU A 86 -21.31 14.61 -4.73
C LEU A 86 -19.88 14.99 -4.38
N THR A 87 -19.20 14.15 -3.59
CA THR A 87 -17.79 14.36 -3.22
C THR A 87 -16.96 13.13 -3.55
N ILE A 88 -15.72 13.36 -3.99
CA ILE A 88 -14.75 12.29 -4.24
C ILE A 88 -13.90 12.12 -2.99
N SER A 89 -14.06 11.00 -2.30
CA SER A 89 -13.24 10.68 -1.12
C SER A 89 -11.92 10.02 -1.55
N PHE A 90 -10.87 10.83 -1.69
CA PHE A 90 -9.51 10.32 -1.93
C PHE A 90 -9.05 9.36 -0.85
N SER A 91 -9.45 9.58 0.40
CA SER A 91 -9.17 8.70 1.54
C SER A 91 -9.73 7.29 1.34
N ALA A 92 -10.97 7.18 0.85
CA ALA A 92 -11.55 5.88 0.51
C ALA A 92 -10.76 5.21 -0.63
N GLY A 93 -10.33 5.98 -1.62
CA GLY A 93 -9.43 5.51 -2.68
C GLY A 93 -8.09 4.98 -2.15
N PHE A 94 -7.43 5.70 -1.25
CA PHE A 94 -6.15 5.27 -0.66
C PHE A 94 -6.30 4.05 0.25
N LEU A 95 -7.38 3.97 1.04
CA LEU A 95 -7.70 2.79 1.84
C LEU A 95 -7.95 1.58 0.93
N GLY A 96 -8.71 1.78 -0.15
CA GLY A 96 -8.91 0.77 -1.18
C GLY A 96 -7.59 0.32 -1.81
N TRP A 97 -6.69 1.24 -2.14
CA TRP A 97 -5.35 0.93 -2.67
C TRP A 97 -4.52 0.10 -1.67
N PHE A 98 -4.56 0.43 -0.37
CA PHE A 98 -3.89 -0.34 0.69
C PHE A 98 -4.44 -1.78 0.75
N VAL A 99 -5.76 -1.95 0.79
CA VAL A 99 -6.40 -3.28 0.75
C VAL A 99 -6.01 -4.03 -0.52
N GLY A 100 -6.02 -3.36 -1.67
CA GLY A 100 -5.56 -3.92 -2.94
C GLY A 100 -4.09 -4.37 -2.92
N ALA A 101 -3.22 -3.63 -2.22
CA ALA A 101 -1.84 -4.01 -2.02
C ALA A 101 -1.71 -5.25 -1.12
N VAL A 102 -2.50 -5.37 -0.05
CA VAL A 102 -2.56 -6.57 0.79
C VAL A 102 -3.01 -7.78 -0.04
N VAL A 103 -4.12 -7.67 -0.75
CA VAL A 103 -4.66 -8.76 -1.59
C VAL A 103 -3.67 -9.17 -2.69
N ALA A 104 -3.00 -8.19 -3.31
CA ALA A 104 -1.97 -8.45 -4.31
C ALA A 104 -0.88 -9.40 -3.80
N GLU A 105 -0.36 -9.16 -2.60
CA GLU A 105 0.71 -9.96 -2.02
C GLU A 105 0.23 -11.35 -1.61
N TRP A 106 -0.99 -11.46 -1.11
CA TRP A 106 -1.60 -12.75 -0.79
C TRP A 106 -1.80 -13.61 -2.04
N ARG A 107 -2.23 -12.99 -3.14
CA ARG A 107 -2.35 -13.65 -4.45
C ARG A 107 -0.99 -14.01 -5.03
N LEU A 108 0.01 -13.15 -4.87
CA LEU A 108 1.38 -13.40 -5.32
C LEU A 108 2.02 -14.57 -4.57
N ALA A 109 1.72 -14.73 -3.27
CA ALA A 109 2.20 -15.84 -2.46
C ALA A 109 1.65 -17.21 -2.88
N GLY A 110 0.52 -17.24 -3.59
CA GLY A 110 -0.08 -18.47 -4.12
C GLY A 110 0.44 -18.88 -5.51
N LEU A 111 1.32 -18.09 -6.13
CA LEU A 111 1.85 -18.46 -7.44
C LEU A 111 2.80 -19.66 -7.31
N PRO A 112 2.61 -20.72 -8.12
CA PRO A 112 3.54 -21.84 -8.12
C PRO A 112 4.91 -21.36 -8.57
N VAL A 113 5.93 -21.71 -7.79
CA VAL A 113 7.33 -21.56 -8.19
C VAL A 113 7.64 -22.77 -9.07
N GLU A 114 7.86 -22.54 -10.36
CA GLU A 114 8.09 -23.61 -11.33
C GLU A 114 9.29 -24.50 -10.93
N GLY A 115 8.99 -25.79 -10.69
CA GLY A 115 9.83 -26.98 -10.96
C GLY A 115 11.22 -27.14 -10.33
N GLY A 116 11.80 -26.15 -9.67
CA GLY A 116 13.16 -26.25 -9.12
C GLY A 116 13.25 -27.10 -7.85
N ARG A 117 14.38 -27.82 -7.68
CA ARG A 117 14.73 -28.45 -6.40
C ARG A 117 14.65 -27.39 -5.29
N ARG A 118 13.84 -27.65 -4.27
CA ARG A 118 13.68 -26.71 -3.14
C ARG A 118 15.01 -26.60 -2.40
N THR A 119 15.66 -25.44 -2.50
CA THR A 119 16.85 -25.11 -1.72
C THR A 119 16.44 -24.34 -0.49
N ALA A 120 16.86 -24.79 0.70
CA ALA A 120 16.71 -24.01 1.92
C ALA A 120 17.86 -23.00 2.01
N SER A 121 17.54 -21.70 1.97
CA SER A 121 18.54 -20.67 2.30
C SER A 121 18.84 -20.73 3.80
N LEU A 122 20.12 -20.83 4.17
CA LEU A 122 20.58 -20.78 5.56
C LEU A 122 20.50 -19.37 6.17
N THR A 123 20.27 -18.33 5.34
CA THR A 123 20.14 -16.97 5.83
C THR A 123 18.74 -16.75 6.38
N ARG A 124 18.63 -16.40 7.67
CA ARG A 124 17.36 -15.98 8.28
C ARG A 124 16.84 -14.72 7.59
N ARG A 125 15.67 -14.81 6.99
CA ARG A 125 14.96 -13.68 6.39
C ARG A 125 14.14 -12.97 7.46
N THR A 126 14.26 -11.66 7.55
CA THR A 126 13.51 -10.83 8.51
C THR A 126 12.86 -9.66 7.78
N VAL A 127 11.78 -9.10 8.34
CA VAL A 127 11.10 -7.92 7.77
C VAL A 127 12.07 -6.74 7.62
N ARG A 128 12.96 -6.55 8.60
CA ARG A 128 14.03 -5.53 8.58
C ARG A 128 15.03 -5.71 7.43
N GLY A 129 15.14 -6.91 6.86
CA GLY A 129 15.97 -7.15 5.67
C GLY A 129 15.35 -6.61 4.38
N TYR A 130 14.03 -6.41 4.34
CA TYR A 130 13.30 -5.94 3.16
C TYR A 130 12.76 -4.51 3.30
N LEU A 131 12.55 -4.05 4.53
CA LEU A 131 12.09 -2.71 4.86
C LEU A 131 13.24 -1.90 5.46
N ARG A 132 13.48 -0.69 4.95
CA ARG A 132 14.51 0.22 5.50
C ARG A 132 14.18 0.61 6.93
N MET A 133 15.22 0.89 7.72
CA MET A 133 15.07 1.40 9.08
C MET A 133 14.25 2.69 9.08
N ASP A 134 14.57 3.64 8.20
CA ASP A 134 13.85 4.92 8.08
C ASP A 134 12.34 4.70 7.82
N SER A 135 12.00 3.77 6.92
CA SER A 135 10.61 3.45 6.60
C SER A 135 9.88 2.80 7.78
N THR A 136 10.60 2.00 8.57
CA THR A 136 10.07 1.39 9.80
C THR A 136 9.82 2.46 10.86
N VAL A 137 10.76 3.40 11.02
CA VAL A 137 10.62 4.54 11.95
C VAL A 137 9.45 5.43 11.54
N LEU A 138 9.32 5.78 10.26
CA LEU A 138 8.21 6.61 9.76
C LEU A 138 6.86 5.92 9.96
N LEU A 139 6.76 4.60 9.74
CA LEU A 139 5.55 3.83 10.02
C LEU A 139 5.23 3.82 11.52
N ALA A 140 6.24 3.62 12.38
CA ALA A 140 6.07 3.65 13.83
C ALA A 140 5.62 5.03 14.32
N LEU A 141 6.22 6.11 13.81
CA LEU A 141 5.82 7.48 14.11
C LEU A 141 4.38 7.77 13.68
N ALA A 142 3.94 7.29 12.50
CA ALA A 142 2.56 7.42 12.07
C ALA A 142 1.59 6.71 13.02
N CYS A 143 1.94 5.50 13.49
CA CYS A 143 1.13 4.76 14.46
C CYS A 143 1.08 5.45 15.83
N LEU A 144 2.23 5.93 16.33
CA LEU A 144 2.32 6.65 17.60
C LEU A 144 1.56 7.97 17.56
N ALA A 145 1.67 8.73 16.48
CA ALA A 145 0.94 9.97 16.29
C ALA A 145 -0.58 9.72 16.31
N LEU A 146 -1.05 8.65 15.64
CA LEU A 146 -2.46 8.30 15.63
C LEU A 146 -2.97 7.89 17.02
N ALA A 147 -2.20 7.08 17.76
CA ALA A 147 -2.54 6.70 19.12
C ALA A 147 -2.56 7.92 20.06
N GLY A 148 -1.56 8.79 19.96
CA GLY A 148 -1.49 10.04 20.73
C GLY A 148 -2.67 10.97 20.45
N LEU A 149 -3.06 11.12 19.17
CA LEU A 149 -4.25 11.89 18.79
C LEU A 149 -5.53 11.32 19.39
N ALA A 150 -5.70 10.00 19.37
CA ALA A 150 -6.89 9.38 19.95
C ALA A 150 -6.95 9.60 21.48
N VAL A 151 -5.82 9.48 22.18
CA VAL A 151 -5.74 9.80 23.62
C VAL A 151 -6.07 11.27 23.88
N ALA A 152 -5.57 12.19 23.05
CA ALA A 152 -5.87 13.62 23.17
C ALA A 152 -7.36 13.92 22.96
N VAL A 153 -8.01 13.28 21.97
CA VAL A 153 -9.45 13.40 21.74
C VAL A 153 -10.25 12.91 22.94
N VAL A 154 -9.92 11.72 23.47
CA VAL A 154 -10.60 11.17 24.65
C VAL A 154 -10.40 12.04 25.89
N ALA A 155 -9.20 12.60 26.09
CA ALA A 155 -8.93 13.49 27.21
C ALA A 155 -9.70 14.82 27.14
N ARG A 156 -10.03 15.29 25.94
CA ARG A 156 -10.79 16.54 25.71
C ARG A 156 -12.29 16.36 25.58
N SER A 157 -12.79 15.13 25.54
CA SER A 157 -14.21 14.90 25.25
C SER A 157 -15.14 15.22 26.42
N ASP A 158 -14.62 15.60 27.60
CA ASP A 158 -15.39 15.89 28.83
C ASP A 158 -16.42 14.79 29.18
N GLY A 159 -16.12 13.54 28.83
CA GLY A 159 -17.00 12.40 29.06
C GLY A 159 -18.09 12.19 27.99
N ASP A 160 -18.08 12.92 26.87
CA ASP A 160 -18.98 12.67 25.74
C ASP A 160 -18.71 11.29 25.13
N GLY A 161 -19.62 10.35 25.44
CA GLY A 161 -19.54 8.96 25.00
C GLY A 161 -19.56 8.81 23.47
N ALA A 162 -20.15 9.73 22.72
CA ALA A 162 -20.19 9.65 21.26
C ALA A 162 -18.82 9.93 20.65
N VAL A 163 -18.12 10.97 21.14
CA VAL A 163 -16.74 11.31 20.73
C VAL A 163 -15.78 10.18 21.07
N VAL A 164 -15.90 9.62 22.28
CA VAL A 164 -15.08 8.48 22.73
C VAL A 164 -15.32 7.24 21.86
N ALA A 165 -16.58 6.90 21.58
CA ALA A 165 -16.92 5.77 20.72
C ALA A 165 -16.37 5.94 19.30
N GLN A 166 -16.45 7.16 18.75
CA GLN A 166 -15.89 7.45 17.44
C GLN A 166 -14.36 7.36 17.41
N ALA A 167 -13.67 7.87 18.43
CA ALA A 167 -12.22 7.73 18.56
C ALA A 167 -11.80 6.25 18.69
N ALA A 168 -12.54 5.47 19.48
CA ALA A 168 -12.32 4.03 19.64
C ALA A 168 -12.53 3.27 18.31
N ALA A 169 -13.56 3.63 17.53
CA ALA A 169 -13.78 3.05 16.21
C ALA A 169 -12.60 3.32 15.26
N TRP A 170 -12.05 4.53 15.25
CA TRP A 170 -10.86 4.85 14.44
C TRP A 170 -9.61 4.10 14.89
N LEU A 171 -9.40 3.95 16.19
CA LEU A 171 -8.32 3.13 16.74
C LEU A 171 -8.46 1.66 16.34
N LEU A 172 -9.68 1.12 16.40
CA LEU A 172 -9.94 -0.26 15.97
C LEU A 172 -9.61 -0.46 14.49
N VAL A 173 -10.07 0.46 13.61
CA VAL A 173 -9.75 0.42 12.17
C VAL A 173 -8.23 0.47 11.94
N ALA A 174 -7.52 1.33 12.66
CA ALA A 174 -6.08 1.43 12.56
C ALA A 174 -5.35 0.18 13.05
N ALA A 175 -5.80 -0.41 14.15
CA ALA A 175 -5.26 -1.65 14.70
C ALA A 175 -5.46 -2.83 13.73
N LEU A 176 -6.64 -2.94 13.11
CA LEU A 176 -6.92 -3.93 12.06
C LEU A 176 -6.03 -3.72 10.83
N GLY A 177 -5.85 -2.47 10.40
CA GLY A 177 -4.94 -2.12 9.30
C GLY A 177 -3.49 -2.49 9.59
N LEU A 178 -3.01 -2.20 10.80
CA LEU A 178 -1.66 -2.56 11.25
C LEU A 178 -1.48 -4.09 11.34
N GLY A 179 -2.49 -4.79 11.86
CA GLY A 179 -2.50 -6.25 11.90
C GLY A 179 -2.43 -6.88 10.51
N ALA A 180 -3.24 -6.38 9.56
CA ALA A 180 -3.23 -6.82 8.17
C ALA A 180 -1.87 -6.54 7.48
N LEU A 181 -1.29 -5.36 7.73
CA LEU A 181 0.05 -5.00 7.26
C LEU A 181 1.09 -5.99 7.80
N TRP A 182 1.13 -6.20 9.10
CA TRP A 182 2.12 -7.06 9.76
C TRP A 182 2.01 -8.51 9.29
N ALA A 183 0.80 -9.07 9.25
CA ALA A 183 0.54 -10.41 8.73
C ALA A 183 1.01 -10.54 7.27
N THR A 184 0.78 -9.52 6.44
CA THR A 184 1.22 -9.52 5.04
C THR A 184 2.74 -9.42 4.92
N LEU A 185 3.40 -8.58 5.72
CA LEU A 185 4.87 -8.50 5.74
C LEU A 185 5.51 -9.82 6.18
N LEU A 186 4.97 -10.47 7.21
CA LEU A 186 5.43 -11.80 7.64
C LEU A 186 5.27 -12.83 6.51
N ARG A 187 4.16 -12.78 5.77
CA ARG A 187 3.92 -13.64 4.61
C ARG A 187 4.89 -13.38 3.46
N VAL A 188 5.19 -12.10 3.18
CA VAL A 188 6.20 -11.71 2.17
C VAL A 188 7.57 -12.29 2.52
N VAL A 189 7.95 -12.29 3.80
CA VAL A 189 9.22 -12.84 4.27
C VAL A 189 9.21 -14.38 4.24
N SER A 190 8.11 -15.01 4.62
CA SER A 190 8.02 -16.48 4.72
C SER A 190 7.82 -17.19 3.38
N ARG A 191 7.46 -16.47 2.30
CA ARG A 191 7.26 -17.07 0.97
C ARG A 191 8.47 -17.92 0.53
N PRO A 192 8.29 -19.11 -0.05
CA PRO A 192 9.38 -19.89 -0.66
C PRO A 192 10.13 -19.07 -1.72
N GLN A 193 11.45 -19.27 -1.84
CA GLN A 193 12.28 -18.64 -2.89
C GLN A 193 12.49 -19.61 -4.05
N PRO A 194 12.62 -19.12 -5.29
CA PRO A 194 13.10 -19.94 -6.41
C PRO A 194 14.55 -20.34 -6.15
N GLY A 195 14.82 -21.66 -6.11
CA GLY A 195 16.15 -22.20 -5.80
C GLY A 195 17.05 -22.48 -7.01
N SER A 196 16.56 -22.26 -8.22
CA SER A 196 17.22 -22.73 -9.45
C SER A 196 18.33 -21.83 -9.98
N SER A 197 18.32 -20.53 -9.70
CA SER A 197 19.37 -19.60 -10.15
C SER A 197 19.53 -18.39 -9.22
N ALA A 198 20.76 -17.86 -9.15
CA ALA A 198 21.05 -16.63 -8.40
C ALA A 198 20.26 -15.42 -8.93
N GLU A 199 20.03 -15.35 -10.24
CA GLU A 199 19.24 -14.30 -10.90
C GLU A 199 17.77 -14.30 -10.46
N LEU A 200 17.18 -15.49 -10.29
CA LEU A 200 15.80 -15.64 -9.83
C LEU A 200 15.67 -15.25 -8.35
N VAL A 201 16.64 -15.64 -7.52
CA VAL A 201 16.68 -15.22 -6.09
C VAL A 201 16.77 -13.70 -5.98
N ALA A 202 17.66 -13.06 -6.75
CA ALA A 202 17.81 -11.61 -6.76
C ALA A 202 16.52 -10.89 -7.21
N ALA A 203 15.87 -11.39 -8.27
CA ALA A 203 14.61 -10.85 -8.74
C ALA A 203 13.48 -11.00 -7.70
N ASP A 204 13.40 -12.16 -7.04
CA ASP A 204 12.42 -12.45 -5.98
C ASP A 204 12.61 -11.51 -4.78
N ASP A 205 13.84 -11.33 -4.33
CA ASP A 205 14.15 -10.44 -3.20
C ASP A 205 13.86 -8.97 -3.54
N ALA A 206 14.17 -8.51 -4.76
CA ALA A 206 13.82 -7.17 -5.23
C ALA A 206 12.29 -6.94 -5.24
N LEU A 207 11.51 -7.95 -5.64
CA LEU A 207 10.05 -7.89 -5.61
C LEU A 207 9.51 -7.81 -4.17
N ARG A 208 10.04 -8.62 -3.24
CA ARG A 208 9.65 -8.59 -1.81
C ARG A 208 9.98 -7.26 -1.16
N ALA A 209 11.18 -6.74 -1.42
CA ALA A 209 11.62 -5.44 -0.95
C ALA A 209 10.69 -4.32 -1.42
N ARG A 210 10.37 -4.29 -2.71
CA ARG A 210 9.45 -3.29 -3.24
C ARG A 210 8.05 -3.44 -2.67
N SER A 211 7.56 -4.67 -2.54
CA SER A 211 6.28 -4.98 -1.91
C SER A 211 6.21 -4.42 -0.50
N ALA A 212 7.21 -4.72 0.34
CA ALA A 212 7.28 -4.26 1.72
C ALA A 212 7.26 -2.72 1.83
N ASN A 213 8.04 -2.02 1.01
CA ASN A 213 8.06 -0.55 0.99
C ASN A 213 6.72 0.03 0.51
N VAL A 214 6.08 -0.56 -0.51
CA VAL A 214 4.77 -0.08 -0.97
C VAL A 214 3.70 -0.33 0.08
N LEU A 215 3.69 -1.49 0.73
CA LEU A 215 2.75 -1.80 1.81
C LEU A 215 2.89 -0.79 2.96
N ALA A 216 4.12 -0.58 3.45
CA ALA A 216 4.40 0.39 4.51
C ALA A 216 3.99 1.82 4.10
N GLY A 217 4.35 2.25 2.88
CA GLY A 217 3.96 3.55 2.35
C GLY A 217 2.45 3.71 2.27
N SER A 218 1.74 2.73 1.73
CA SER A 218 0.27 2.76 1.65
C SER A 218 -0.42 2.71 3.02
N ALA A 219 0.17 2.03 4.01
CA ALA A 219 -0.35 2.04 5.38
C ALA A 219 -0.22 3.42 6.03
N ILE A 220 0.90 4.12 5.80
CA ILE A 220 1.08 5.51 6.26
C ILE A 220 0.00 6.42 5.66
N VAL A 221 -0.26 6.31 4.35
CA VAL A 221 -1.34 7.09 3.70
C VAL A 221 -2.71 6.73 4.28
N ALA A 222 -3.00 5.44 4.44
CA ALA A 222 -4.28 4.98 4.98
C ALA A 222 -4.52 5.47 6.43
N ALA A 223 -3.46 5.57 7.24
CA ALA A 223 -3.53 6.10 8.60
C ALA A 223 -3.82 7.62 8.66
N GLY A 224 -3.54 8.35 7.57
CA GLY A 224 -3.80 9.78 7.48
C GLY A 224 -5.28 10.14 7.65
N TYR A 225 -6.21 9.31 7.18
CA TYR A 225 -7.63 9.60 7.29
C TYR A 225 -8.20 9.48 8.71
N PRO A 226 -7.95 8.39 9.47
CA PRO A 226 -8.24 8.36 10.90
C PRO A 226 -7.60 9.53 11.66
N ALA A 227 -6.34 9.86 11.37
CA ALA A 227 -5.64 10.96 12.04
C ALA A 227 -6.32 12.32 11.75
N ALA A 228 -6.64 12.61 10.50
CA ALA A 228 -7.36 13.83 10.11
C ALA A 228 -8.77 13.90 10.71
N SER A 229 -9.46 12.77 10.83
CA SER A 229 -10.79 12.69 11.46
C SER A 229 -10.71 12.96 12.97
N LEU A 230 -9.69 12.41 13.65
CA LEU A 230 -9.46 12.70 15.07
C LEU A 230 -9.11 14.18 15.29
N LEU A 231 -8.31 14.79 14.40
CA LEU A 231 -8.02 16.22 14.45
C LEU A 231 -9.27 17.08 14.31
N THR A 232 -10.24 16.70 13.46
CA THR A 232 -11.51 17.44 13.36
C THR A 232 -12.38 17.32 14.62
N LEU A 233 -12.26 16.23 15.39
CA LEU A 233 -12.96 16.09 16.68
C LEU A 233 -12.39 16.99 17.78
N MET A 234 -11.20 17.56 17.57
CA MET A 234 -10.58 18.52 18.50
C MET A 234 -11.12 19.95 18.30
N ALA A 235 -11.86 20.19 17.23
CA ALA A 235 -12.43 21.50 16.93
C ALA A 235 -13.56 21.83 17.90
N ASP A 236 -13.51 23.04 18.46
CA ASP A 236 -14.63 23.59 19.21
C ASP A 236 -15.65 24.17 18.20
N PRO A 237 -16.87 23.61 18.13
CA PRO A 237 -17.86 24.06 17.15
C PRO A 237 -18.36 25.48 17.43
N ALA A 238 -18.19 26.02 18.64
CA ALA A 238 -18.60 27.37 18.99
C ALA A 238 -17.66 28.46 18.43
N SER A 239 -16.44 28.09 18.04
CA SER A 239 -15.43 29.04 17.56
C SER A 239 -15.06 28.79 16.09
N THR A 240 -15.46 29.71 15.19
CA THR A 240 -15.16 29.63 13.75
C THR A 240 -13.65 29.53 13.47
N ASP A 241 -12.85 30.27 14.25
CA ASP A 241 -11.39 30.22 14.15
C ASP A 241 -10.84 28.81 14.45
N SER A 242 -11.39 28.13 15.46
CA SER A 242 -11.02 26.76 15.82
C SER A 242 -11.34 25.78 14.69
N VAL A 243 -12.55 25.86 14.12
CA VAL A 243 -12.95 25.02 12.98
C VAL A 243 -12.01 25.20 11.79
N SER A 244 -11.64 26.44 11.47
CA SER A 244 -10.72 26.73 10.36
C SER A 244 -9.30 26.21 10.62
N ALA A 245 -8.79 26.37 11.84
CA ALA A 245 -7.46 25.93 12.24
C ALA A 245 -7.33 24.40 12.24
N TRP A 246 -8.29 23.69 12.82
CA TRP A 246 -8.30 22.23 12.81
C TRP A 246 -8.58 21.65 11.43
N GLY A 247 -9.42 22.32 10.62
CA GLY A 247 -9.59 21.97 9.22
C GLY A 247 -8.27 22.05 8.43
N ALA A 248 -7.49 23.12 8.63
CA ALA A 248 -6.17 23.27 8.02
C ALA A 248 -5.17 22.22 8.55
N ALA A 249 -5.19 21.90 9.84
CA ALA A 249 -4.35 20.86 10.44
C ALA A 249 -4.69 19.47 9.87
N SER A 250 -5.97 19.13 9.75
CA SER A 250 -6.45 17.88 9.15
C SER A 250 -6.02 17.76 7.68
N LEU A 251 -6.17 18.84 6.89
CA LEU A 251 -5.71 18.86 5.51
C LEU A 251 -4.19 18.68 5.41
N THR A 252 -3.44 19.38 6.25
CA THR A 252 -1.98 19.28 6.32
C THR A 252 -1.54 17.86 6.69
N CYS A 253 -2.22 17.22 7.65
CA CYS A 253 -1.99 15.83 8.03
C CYS A 253 -2.20 14.87 6.86
N LEU A 254 -3.30 15.02 6.10
CA LEU A 254 -3.55 14.22 4.90
C LEU A 254 -2.46 14.40 3.85
N VAL A 255 -2.09 15.64 3.53
CA VAL A 255 -1.03 15.91 2.56
C VAL A 255 0.32 15.34 3.03
N ALA A 256 0.67 15.54 4.30
CA ALA A 256 1.91 15.03 4.87
C ALA A 256 1.98 13.50 4.81
N THR A 257 0.91 12.80 5.20
CA THR A 257 0.87 11.33 5.14
C THR A 257 0.93 10.81 3.70
N VAL A 258 0.29 11.48 2.74
CA VAL A 258 0.42 11.15 1.31
C VAL A 258 1.86 11.31 0.82
N VAL A 259 2.50 12.45 1.12
CA VAL A 259 3.89 12.73 0.71
C VAL A 259 4.86 11.73 1.35
N VAL A 260 4.77 11.53 2.66
CA VAL A 260 5.63 10.59 3.41
C VAL A 260 5.41 9.16 2.92
N GLY A 261 4.16 8.73 2.78
CA GLY A 261 3.81 7.41 2.28
C GLY A 261 4.32 7.17 0.85
N TRP A 262 4.24 8.17 -0.02
CA TRP A 262 4.81 8.13 -1.36
C TRP A 262 6.33 8.00 -1.33
N LEU A 263 7.02 8.83 -0.53
CA LEU A 263 8.47 8.77 -0.36
C LEU A 263 8.93 7.40 0.13
N VAL A 264 8.21 6.80 1.09
CA VAL A 264 8.47 5.44 1.57
C VAL A 264 8.26 4.42 0.44
N ALA A 265 7.18 4.52 -0.33
CA ALA A 265 6.86 3.57 -1.39
C ALA A 265 7.82 3.60 -2.59
N VAL A 266 8.46 4.74 -2.87
CA VAL A 266 9.38 4.90 -4.02
C VAL A 266 10.85 4.69 -3.69
N ARG A 267 11.23 4.61 -2.41
CA ARG A 267 12.61 4.40 -1.98
C ARG A 267 13.18 3.09 -2.52
N ARG A 268 14.49 3.12 -2.82
CA ARG A 268 15.26 1.91 -3.17
C ARG A 268 15.45 1.07 -1.91
N SER A 269 15.24 -0.23 -2.04
CA SER A 269 15.43 -1.15 -0.93
C SER A 269 16.90 -1.59 -0.84
N PRO A 270 17.47 -1.77 0.36
CA PRO A 270 18.87 -2.15 0.57
C PRO A 270 19.16 -3.62 0.25
N VAL A 271 18.29 -4.31 -0.50
CA VAL A 271 18.50 -5.73 -0.82
C VAL A 271 19.84 -5.90 -1.53
N ARG A 272 20.59 -6.91 -1.05
CA ARG A 272 21.97 -7.27 -1.41
C ARG A 272 22.25 -7.07 -2.90
N THR A 273 22.79 -5.92 -3.27
CA THR A 273 23.64 -5.79 -4.45
C THR A 273 24.92 -6.53 -4.13
N ARG A 274 24.92 -7.86 -4.27
CA ARG A 274 26.18 -8.60 -4.29
C ARG A 274 26.94 -8.11 -5.53
N PRO A 275 28.15 -7.57 -5.40
CA PRO A 275 28.89 -7.09 -6.56
C PRO A 275 28.99 -8.23 -7.58
N ALA A 276 28.54 -8.00 -8.81
CA ALA A 276 28.64 -8.97 -9.89
C ALA A 276 30.09 -9.42 -10.15
N ALA A 277 31.07 -8.67 -9.63
CA ALA A 277 32.50 -8.97 -9.67
C ALA A 277 32.87 -10.34 -9.07
N ASP A 278 32.12 -10.84 -8.08
CA ASP A 278 32.45 -12.13 -7.44
C ASP A 278 32.02 -13.35 -8.28
N VAL A 279 31.14 -13.17 -9.28
CA VAL A 279 30.61 -14.27 -10.10
C VAL A 279 31.51 -14.59 -11.29
N VAL A 280 32.26 -13.61 -11.80
CA VAL A 280 33.17 -13.83 -12.95
C VAL A 280 34.45 -14.58 -12.54
N ALA A 281 34.86 -14.50 -11.27
CA ALA A 281 36.11 -15.09 -10.79
C ALA A 281 36.06 -16.61 -10.54
N THR A 282 34.89 -17.25 -10.62
CA THR A 282 34.73 -18.67 -10.26
C THR A 282 34.23 -19.58 -11.38
N SER A 283 34.19 -19.13 -12.65
CA SER A 283 34.05 -20.05 -13.77
C SER A 283 35.42 -20.72 -14.00
N PRO A 284 35.62 -21.99 -13.59
CA PRO A 284 36.87 -22.68 -13.86
C PRO A 284 36.93 -22.88 -15.38
N GLY A 285 38.04 -22.49 -15.98
CA GLY A 285 38.24 -22.50 -17.43
C GLY A 285 37.69 -23.77 -18.08
N VAL A 286 36.75 -23.57 -19.00
CA VAL A 286 36.61 -24.48 -20.14
C VAL A 286 37.91 -24.33 -20.91
N ALA A 287 38.83 -25.26 -20.68
CA ALA A 287 40.01 -25.39 -21.52
C ALA A 287 39.56 -25.67 -22.96
N PRO A 288 40.22 -25.06 -23.96
CA PRO A 288 39.94 -25.33 -25.37
C PRO A 288 40.20 -26.79 -25.76
#